data_AF-A0A4W5QDN7-F1
#
_entry.id   AF-A0A4W5QDN7-F1
#
_cell.length_a   1.000
_cell.length_b   1.000
_cell.length_c   1.000
_cell.angle_alpha   90.00
_cell.angle_beta   90.00
_cell.angle_gamma   90.00
#
_symmetry.space_group_name_H-M   'P 1'
#
loop_
_entity.id
_entity.type
_entity.pdbx_description
1 polymer ?
#
loop_
_entity_poly.entity_id
_entity_poly.type
_entity_poly.pdbx_seq_one_letter_code
_entity_poly.pdbx_strand_id
1 'polypeptide(L)'
;PLRQPGGPRDGQRAGAPHWAVYELNDQVIHLHKGEIRKDSLTEIGQGRHGRIVNSRYRFRPLPANLVVQNATGHLGLNSGEICWTNSESFAAWCRFGKREFKKGGEAHSAEQQYFLKVHFGAGTRSGHAHTLVFRSLEDMIWERRRVDASCLHTAGRPRTASL
;
A
#
# COMPACT_ATOMS: atom_id res chain seq x y z
N PRO A 1 1.51 -7.78 -4.40
CA PRO A 1 0.75 -6.52 -4.39
C PRO A 1 1.36 -5.54 -5.38
N LEU A 2 0.53 -5.08 -6.31
CA LEU A 2 0.83 -3.97 -7.19
C LEU A 2 0.39 -2.67 -6.50
N ARG A 3 1.26 -1.66 -6.53
CA ARG A 3 0.96 -0.30 -6.08
C ARG A 3 0.97 0.63 -7.28
N GLN A 4 -0.14 1.30 -7.54
CA GLN A 4 -0.20 2.38 -8.51
C GLN A 4 0.02 3.73 -7.82
N PRO A 5 0.81 4.63 -8.42
CA PRO A 5 1.05 5.95 -7.84
C PRO A 5 -0.26 6.74 -7.81
N GLY A 6 -0.57 7.35 -6.67
CA GLY A 6 -1.54 8.42 -6.62
C GLY A 6 -0.92 9.67 -7.28
N GLY A 7 -1.62 10.25 -8.25
CA GLY A 7 -1.15 11.41 -9.00
C GLY A 7 -1.95 12.65 -8.63
N PRO A 8 -1.38 13.87 -8.76
CA PRO A 8 -2.18 15.08 -8.79
C PRO A 8 -3.09 15.01 -10.03
N ARG A 9 -4.36 15.37 -9.86
CA ARG A 9 -5.16 15.94 -10.96
C ARG A 9 -4.83 17.42 -10.97
N ASP A 10 -4.83 18.08 -12.13
CA ASP A 10 -4.51 19.52 -12.23
C ASP A 10 -5.18 20.32 -11.09
N GLY A 11 -4.37 20.95 -10.24
CA GLY A 11 -4.83 21.73 -9.08
C GLY A 11 -5.23 20.95 -7.81
N GLN A 12 -5.09 19.62 -7.76
CA GLN A 12 -5.45 18.78 -6.61
C GLN A 12 -4.26 18.02 -6.00
N ARG A 13 -4.26 17.91 -4.65
CA ARG A 13 -3.31 17.07 -3.90
C ARG A 13 -3.24 15.66 -4.51
N ALA A 14 -2.04 15.11 -4.64
CA ALA A 14 -1.84 13.74 -5.10
C ALA A 14 -2.70 12.78 -4.27
N GLY A 15 -3.56 12.00 -4.94
CA GLY A 15 -4.43 11.03 -4.27
C GLY A 15 -3.62 9.98 -3.51
N ALA A 16 -4.26 9.25 -2.59
CA ALA A 16 -3.62 8.10 -1.96
C ALA A 16 -3.23 7.05 -3.02
N PRO A 17 -2.09 6.35 -2.88
CA PRO A 17 -1.71 5.29 -3.79
C PRO A 17 -2.76 4.17 -3.78
N HIS A 18 -3.04 3.61 -4.95
CA HIS A 18 -4.00 2.52 -5.10
C HIS A 18 -3.26 1.17 -5.12
N TRP A 19 -3.85 0.15 -4.50
CA TRP A 19 -3.22 -1.16 -4.34
C TRP A 19 -4.10 -2.28 -4.90
N ALA A 20 -3.46 -3.27 -5.50
CA ALA A 20 -4.15 -4.40 -6.10
C ALA A 20 -3.33 -5.70 -5.99
N VAL A 21 -3.99 -6.83 -6.20
CA VAL A 21 -3.36 -8.14 -6.42
C VAL A 21 -3.36 -8.39 -7.92
N TYR A 22 -2.18 -8.64 -8.49
CA TYR A 22 -2.07 -9.05 -9.89
C TYR A 22 -2.42 -10.54 -9.99
N GLU A 23 -3.26 -10.88 -10.96
CA GLU A 23 -3.62 -12.26 -11.26
C GLU A 23 -2.83 -12.75 -12.48
N LEU A 24 -3.42 -12.67 -13.67
CA LEU A 24 -2.87 -13.08 -14.96
C LEU A 24 -3.52 -12.20 -16.05
N ASN A 25 -2.94 -12.14 -17.25
CA ASN A 25 -3.53 -11.47 -18.42
C ASN A 25 -3.89 -10.00 -18.17
N ASP A 26 -3.00 -9.25 -17.52
CA ASP A 26 -3.23 -7.85 -17.15
C ASP A 26 -4.49 -7.60 -16.31
N GLN A 27 -4.99 -8.63 -15.62
CA GLN A 27 -6.10 -8.49 -14.68
C GLN A 27 -5.58 -8.26 -13.26
N VAL A 28 -6.30 -7.41 -12.54
CA VAL A 28 -6.04 -7.15 -11.13
C VAL A 28 -7.31 -7.28 -10.30
N ILE A 29 -7.13 -7.64 -9.03
CA ILE A 29 -8.20 -7.68 -8.05
C ILE A 29 -7.91 -6.67 -6.94
N HIS A 30 -8.87 -5.81 -6.64
CA HIS A 30 -8.68 -4.72 -5.67
C HIS A 30 -9.97 -4.27 -5.01
N LEU A 31 -9.81 -3.65 -3.84
CA LEU A 31 -10.88 -2.91 -3.18
C LEU A 31 -10.96 -1.50 -3.79
N HIS A 32 -12.07 -1.16 -4.43
CA HIS A 32 -12.34 0.17 -4.99
C HIS A 32 -13.72 0.64 -4.63
N LYS A 33 -13.83 1.86 -4.07
CA LYS A 33 -15.11 2.48 -3.70
C LYS A 33 -16.03 1.57 -2.88
N GLY A 34 -15.45 0.75 -2.00
CA GLY A 34 -16.21 -0.14 -1.13
C GLY A 34 -16.73 -1.41 -1.82
N GLU A 35 -16.09 -1.85 -2.90
CA GLU A 35 -16.36 -3.12 -3.59
C GLU A 35 -15.04 -3.82 -3.93
N ILE A 36 -14.99 -5.15 -3.83
CA ILE A 36 -13.87 -5.95 -4.33
C ILE A 36 -14.16 -6.37 -5.76
N ARG A 37 -13.36 -5.83 -6.68
CA ARG A 37 -13.57 -5.95 -8.13
C ARG A 37 -12.37 -6.56 -8.82
N LYS A 38 -12.65 -7.14 -10.00
CA LYS A 38 -11.63 -7.49 -10.99
C LYS A 38 -11.74 -6.50 -12.13
N ASP A 39 -10.67 -5.77 -12.40
CA ASP A 39 -10.61 -4.78 -13.46
C ASP A 39 -9.29 -4.94 -14.25
N SER A 40 -9.21 -4.36 -15.44
CA SER A 40 -7.98 -4.35 -16.23
C SER A 40 -6.93 -3.44 -15.60
N LEU A 41 -5.67 -3.90 -15.57
CA LEU A 41 -4.51 -3.13 -15.12
C LEU A 41 -4.37 -1.79 -15.86
N THR A 42 -4.69 -1.76 -17.15
CA THR A 42 -4.61 -0.56 -17.98
C THR A 42 -5.68 0.47 -17.61
N GLU A 43 -6.90 0.01 -17.33
CA GLU A 43 -8.03 0.84 -16.92
C GLU A 43 -7.77 1.47 -15.55
N ILE A 44 -7.32 0.68 -14.57
CA ILE A 44 -7.04 1.21 -13.24
C ILE A 44 -5.81 2.12 -13.21
N GLY A 45 -4.82 1.86 -14.08
CA GLY A 45 -3.61 2.66 -14.20
C GLY A 45 -3.85 4.05 -14.75
N GLN A 46 -4.89 4.24 -15.58
CA GLN A 46 -5.18 5.52 -16.23
C GLN A 46 -3.92 6.11 -16.89
N GLY A 47 -3.15 5.27 -17.60
CA GLY A 47 -1.88 5.65 -18.23
C GLY A 47 -0.67 5.73 -17.27
N ARG A 48 -0.84 5.46 -15.97
CA ARG A 48 0.26 5.44 -15.00
C ARG A 48 0.78 4.02 -14.78
N HIS A 49 2.10 3.87 -14.78
CA HIS A 49 2.76 2.62 -14.46
C HIS A 49 2.67 2.31 -12.97
N GLY A 50 2.12 1.13 -12.64
CA GLY A 50 2.21 0.57 -11.30
C GLY A 50 3.59 -0.02 -11.03
N ARG A 51 3.90 -0.23 -9.75
CA ARG A 51 5.10 -0.94 -9.30
C ARG A 51 4.72 -2.12 -8.43
N ILE A 52 5.38 -3.26 -8.61
CA ILE A 52 5.27 -4.39 -7.68
C ILE A 52 6.01 -4.03 -6.39
N VAL A 53 5.28 -4.04 -5.26
CA VAL A 53 5.84 -3.71 -3.95
C VAL A 53 5.72 -4.91 -3.02
N ASN A 54 6.76 -5.75 -3.02
CA ASN A 54 6.78 -7.02 -2.31
C ASN A 54 7.41 -6.95 -0.91
N SER A 55 8.21 -5.92 -0.63
CA SER A 55 9.04 -5.76 0.58
C SER A 55 8.52 -4.72 1.57
N ARG A 56 7.30 -4.21 1.37
CA ARG A 56 6.72 -3.15 2.22
C ARG A 56 6.51 -3.58 3.67
N TYR A 57 6.09 -4.83 3.87
CA TYR A 57 5.86 -5.43 5.17
C TYR A 57 6.82 -6.59 5.37
N ARG A 58 7.26 -6.79 6.62
CA ARG A 58 8.19 -7.86 7.02
C ARG A 58 7.47 -9.13 7.48
N PHE A 59 6.37 -9.47 6.83
CA PHE A 59 5.67 -10.75 7.05
C PHE A 59 6.11 -11.77 6.00
N ARG A 60 6.08 -13.05 6.37
CA ARG A 60 6.31 -14.14 5.41
C ARG A 60 5.16 -14.18 4.40
N PRO A 61 5.42 -14.07 3.09
CA PRO A 61 4.37 -14.13 2.08
C PRO A 61 3.81 -15.55 1.92
N LEU A 62 2.53 -15.63 1.56
CA LEU A 62 1.89 -16.86 1.12
C LEU A 62 2.37 -17.25 -0.30
N PRO A 63 2.26 -18.54 -0.67
CA PRO A 63 2.38 -18.99 -2.06
C PRO A 63 1.47 -18.21 -3.02
N ALA A 64 1.95 -17.94 -4.24
CA ALA A 64 1.24 -17.09 -5.20
C ALA A 64 -0.20 -17.54 -5.50
N ASN A 65 -0.42 -18.86 -5.59
CA ASN A 65 -1.75 -19.44 -5.78
C ASN A 65 -2.70 -19.10 -4.62
N LEU A 66 -2.23 -19.16 -3.37
CA LEU A 66 -3.04 -18.77 -2.21
C LEU A 66 -3.31 -17.26 -2.19
N VAL A 67 -2.36 -16.44 -2.65
CA VAL A 67 -2.56 -14.98 -2.77
C VAL A 67 -3.69 -14.66 -3.74
N VAL A 68 -3.68 -15.32 -4.90
CA VAL A 68 -4.74 -15.16 -5.91
C VAL A 68 -6.06 -15.72 -5.40
N GLN A 69 -6.09 -16.91 -4.81
CA GLN A 69 -7.29 -17.51 -4.21
C GLN A 69 -7.92 -16.62 -3.13
N ASN A 70 -7.10 -16.02 -2.27
CA ASN A 70 -7.58 -15.06 -1.27
C ASN A 70 -8.28 -13.87 -1.93
N ALA A 71 -7.74 -13.36 -3.03
CA ALA A 71 -8.31 -12.23 -3.73
C ALA A 71 -9.59 -12.61 -4.51
N THR A 72 -9.57 -13.72 -5.26
CA THR A 72 -10.71 -14.17 -6.07
C THR A 72 -11.89 -14.60 -5.23
N GLY A 73 -11.66 -15.24 -4.08
CA GLY A 73 -12.71 -15.69 -3.17
C GLY A 73 -13.53 -14.58 -2.51
N HIS A 74 -13.15 -13.31 -2.69
CA HIS A 74 -13.86 -12.15 -2.14
C HIS A 74 -14.39 -11.20 -3.22
N LEU A 75 -14.35 -11.58 -4.50
CA LEU A 75 -14.93 -10.78 -5.58
C LEU A 75 -16.43 -10.56 -5.37
N GLY A 76 -16.90 -9.34 -5.62
CA GLY A 76 -18.30 -8.95 -5.51
C GLY A 76 -18.75 -8.55 -4.10
N LEU A 77 -17.93 -8.78 -3.06
CA LEU A 77 -18.23 -8.25 -1.73
C LEU A 77 -18.24 -6.73 -1.76
N ASN A 78 -19.22 -6.13 -1.08
CA ASN A 78 -19.43 -4.69 -1.01
C ASN A 78 -19.35 -4.16 0.43
N SER A 79 -19.64 -2.87 0.63
CA SER A 79 -19.30 -2.12 1.85
C SER A 79 -19.85 -2.72 3.14
N GLY A 80 -20.96 -3.47 3.10
CA GLY A 80 -21.51 -4.16 4.27
C GLY A 80 -20.74 -5.42 4.67
N GLU A 81 -20.02 -6.03 3.74
CA GLU A 81 -19.36 -7.33 3.90
C GLU A 81 -17.83 -7.20 3.99
N ILE A 82 -17.29 -6.05 3.58
CA ILE A 82 -15.85 -5.79 3.53
C ILE A 82 -15.31 -5.49 4.93
N CYS A 83 -14.29 -6.26 5.31
CA CYS A 83 -13.55 -6.06 6.56
C CYS A 83 -12.19 -5.36 6.35
N TRP A 84 -11.93 -4.70 5.22
CA TRP A 84 -10.70 -3.94 4.97
C TRP A 84 -11.01 -2.45 4.79
N THR A 85 -10.25 -1.59 5.48
CA THR A 85 -10.50 -0.14 5.45
C THR A 85 -10.00 0.55 4.18
N ASN A 86 -9.12 -0.10 3.41
CA ASN A 86 -8.56 0.44 2.18
C ASN A 86 -7.91 -0.66 1.31
N SER A 87 -7.56 -0.30 0.07
CA SER A 87 -6.99 -1.24 -0.91
C SER A 87 -5.64 -1.83 -0.53
N GLU A 88 -4.82 -1.11 0.23
CA GLU A 88 -3.53 -1.61 0.72
C GLU A 88 -3.71 -2.73 1.73
N SER A 89 -4.60 -2.53 2.71
CA SER A 89 -4.91 -3.53 3.73
C SER A 89 -5.47 -4.80 3.09
N PHE A 90 -6.35 -4.67 2.09
CA PHE A 90 -6.84 -5.82 1.32
C PHE A 90 -5.70 -6.56 0.59
N ALA A 91 -4.91 -5.85 -0.22
CA ALA A 91 -3.83 -6.48 -0.98
C ALA A 91 -2.72 -7.08 -0.10
N ALA A 92 -2.47 -6.48 1.06
CA ALA A 92 -1.55 -7.01 2.06
C ALA A 92 -2.12 -8.26 2.75
N TRP A 93 -3.41 -8.26 3.11
CA TRP A 93 -4.08 -9.45 3.63
C TRP A 93 -4.01 -10.61 2.63
N CYS A 94 -4.33 -10.39 1.36
CA CYS A 94 -4.22 -11.43 0.34
C CYS A 94 -2.80 -12.03 0.29
N ARG A 95 -1.77 -11.19 0.42
CA ARG A 95 -0.36 -11.62 0.37
C ARG A 95 0.09 -12.40 1.60
N PHE A 96 -0.36 -12.02 2.79
CA PHE A 96 0.23 -12.48 4.05
C PHE A 96 -0.72 -13.32 4.92
N GLY A 97 -2.02 -13.29 4.67
CA GLY A 97 -3.05 -13.99 5.45
C GLY A 97 -3.18 -13.50 6.90
N LYS A 98 -2.59 -12.34 7.23
CA LYS A 98 -2.53 -11.80 8.60
C LYS A 98 -3.81 -11.05 8.95
N ARG A 99 -4.51 -11.50 10.01
CA ARG A 99 -5.82 -10.96 10.42
C ARG A 99 -5.75 -9.48 10.80
N GLU A 100 -4.60 -8.99 11.21
CA GLU A 100 -4.28 -7.62 11.58
C GLU A 100 -4.51 -6.62 10.44
N PHE A 101 -4.53 -7.08 9.18
CA PHE A 101 -4.92 -6.25 8.05
C PHE A 101 -6.46 -6.08 7.92
N LYS A 102 -7.27 -6.86 8.63
CA LYS A 102 -8.72 -6.69 8.70
C LYS A 102 -9.07 -5.73 9.82
N LYS A 103 -10.13 -4.92 9.62
CA LYS A 103 -10.73 -4.05 10.63
C LYS A 103 -11.08 -4.86 11.87
N GLY A 104 -10.56 -4.43 13.03
CA GLY A 104 -10.74 -5.13 14.31
C GLY A 104 -10.01 -6.48 14.42
N GLY A 105 -9.17 -6.84 13.46
CA GLY A 105 -8.42 -8.09 13.47
C GLY A 105 -7.11 -8.02 14.26
N GLU A 106 -6.64 -6.83 14.61
CA GLU A 106 -5.44 -6.66 15.45
C GLU A 106 -5.67 -7.23 16.86
N ALA A 107 -4.72 -8.02 17.35
CA ALA A 107 -4.70 -8.40 18.75
C ALA A 107 -4.08 -7.25 19.57
N HIS A 108 -4.88 -6.66 20.47
CA HIS A 108 -4.40 -5.62 21.38
C HIS A 108 -3.67 -6.24 22.58
N SER A 109 -2.50 -6.84 22.32
CA SER A 109 -1.57 -7.28 23.37
C SER A 109 -0.54 -6.18 23.66
N ALA A 110 -0.12 -6.06 24.93
CA ALA A 110 0.95 -5.15 25.35
C ALA A 110 2.31 -5.44 24.69
N GLU A 111 2.48 -6.63 24.12
CA GLU A 111 3.71 -7.05 23.43
C GLU A 111 3.68 -6.76 21.92
N GLN A 112 2.49 -6.53 21.33
CA GLN A 112 2.38 -6.29 19.90
C GLN A 112 3.05 -4.95 19.54
N GLN A 113 3.97 -5.00 18.58
CA GLN A 113 4.71 -3.84 18.07
C GLN A 113 4.91 -3.97 16.55
N TYR A 114 4.75 -2.85 15.86
CA TYR A 114 5.02 -2.73 14.43
C TYR A 114 6.14 -1.73 14.19
N PHE A 115 7.08 -2.09 13.30
CA PHE A 115 8.32 -1.35 13.11
C PHE A 115 8.37 -0.73 11.71
N LEU A 116 8.54 0.58 11.66
CA LEU A 116 8.65 1.35 10.43
C LEU A 116 10.06 1.91 10.29
N LYS A 117 10.87 1.32 9.42
CA LYS A 117 12.17 1.90 9.04
C LYS A 117 11.95 3.04 8.04
N VAL A 118 12.39 4.26 8.35
CA VAL A 118 12.30 5.47 7.52
C VAL A 118 13.70 6.05 7.30
N HIS A 119 13.93 6.68 6.16
CA HIS A 119 15.19 7.36 5.84
C HIS A 119 14.87 8.84 5.63
N PHE A 120 15.44 9.72 6.45
CA PHE A 120 15.24 11.17 6.33
C PHE A 120 16.43 11.80 5.60
N GLY A 121 16.16 12.36 4.41
CA GLY A 121 16.96 13.43 3.79
C GLY A 121 18.29 13.06 3.10
N ALA A 122 18.37 13.36 1.81
CA ALA A 122 19.57 13.39 0.97
C ALA A 122 20.49 14.63 1.20
N GLY A 123 20.44 15.25 2.39
CA GLY A 123 21.12 16.51 2.71
C GLY A 123 22.12 16.44 3.86
N THR A 124 22.08 15.38 4.67
CA THR A 124 23.09 15.09 5.69
C THR A 124 23.93 13.93 5.20
N ARG A 125 25.26 14.04 5.29
CA ARG A 125 26.23 13.00 4.86
C ARG A 125 26.14 11.69 5.66
N SER A 126 25.11 11.52 6.49
CA SER A 126 24.84 10.29 7.19
C SER A 126 23.39 9.87 6.92
N GLY A 127 23.22 8.91 6.01
CA GLY A 127 21.95 8.26 5.69
C GLY A 127 21.44 7.38 6.84
N HIS A 128 21.21 7.99 8.00
CA HIS A 128 20.72 7.26 9.16
C HIS A 128 19.24 6.91 8.99
N ALA A 129 18.99 5.60 9.03
CA ALA A 129 17.64 5.08 9.05
C ALA A 129 17.09 5.14 10.48
N HIS A 130 15.94 5.76 10.66
CA HIS A 130 15.22 5.75 11.92
C HIS A 130 14.19 4.62 11.92
N THR A 131 14.00 3.96 13.06
CA THR A 131 12.93 2.97 13.24
C THR A 131 11.89 3.55 14.18
N LEU A 132 10.68 3.75 13.66
CA LEU A 132 9.52 4.14 14.47
C LEU A 132 8.78 2.88 14.91
N VAL A 133 8.20 2.90 16.11
CA VAL A 133 7.49 1.77 16.72
C VAL A 133 6.04 2.17 16.97
N PHE A 134 5.11 1.30 16.56
CA PHE A 134 3.67 1.51 16.66
C PHE A 134 3.01 0.36 17.40
N ARG A 135 1.89 0.64 18.08
CA ARG A 135 1.02 -0.36 18.70
C ARG A 135 -0.13 -0.80 17.81
N SER A 136 -0.42 -0.04 16.77
CA SER A 136 -1.41 -0.38 15.74
C SER A 136 -0.76 -0.50 14.37
N LEU A 137 -1.20 -1.50 13.58
CA LEU A 137 -0.78 -1.64 12.20
C LEU A 137 -1.37 -0.51 11.35
N GLU A 138 -2.61 -0.11 11.62
CA GLU A 138 -3.26 1.02 10.96
C GLU A 138 -2.45 2.31 11.08
N ASP A 139 -1.99 2.65 12.29
CA ASP A 139 -1.13 3.83 12.52
C ASP A 139 0.19 3.74 11.75
N MET A 140 0.82 2.56 11.77
CA MET A 140 2.06 2.32 11.03
C MET A 140 1.86 2.48 9.51
N ILE A 141 0.74 1.97 8.97
CA ILE A 141 0.38 2.10 7.55
C ILE A 141 0.14 3.56 7.20
N TRP A 142 -0.61 4.28 8.04
CA TRP A 142 -0.90 5.70 7.85
C TRP A 142 0.40 6.52 7.82
N GLU A 143 1.30 6.30 8.78
CA GLU A 143 2.59 6.99 8.82
C GLU A 143 3.47 6.64 7.62
N ARG A 144 3.50 5.37 7.19
CA ARG A 144 4.23 4.98 5.97
C ARG A 144 3.74 5.76 4.76
N ARG A 145 2.42 5.92 4.59
CA ARG A 145 1.84 6.69 3.48
C ARG A 145 2.24 8.17 3.55
N ARG A 146 2.25 8.75 4.75
CA ARG A 146 2.68 10.13 4.98
C ARG A 146 4.13 10.32 4.56
N VAL A 147 5.02 9.43 4.99
CA VAL A 147 6.45 9.46 4.62
C VAL A 147 6.64 9.26 3.12
N ASP A 148 5.96 8.28 2.51
CA ASP A 148 6.02 8.05 1.06
C ASP A 148 5.59 9.30 0.28
N ALA A 149 4.54 10.00 0.73
CA ALA A 149 4.07 11.24 0.12
C ALA A 149 5.11 12.36 0.28
N SER A 150 5.69 12.54 1.48
CA SER A 150 6.72 13.57 1.72
C SER A 150 8.00 13.33 0.91
N CYS A 151 8.44 12.08 0.72
CA CYS A 151 9.61 11.75 -0.10
C CYS A 151 9.38 12.00 -1.60
N LEU A 152 8.14 11.90 -2.09
CA LEU A 152 7.81 12.26 -3.47
C LEU A 152 7.93 13.78 -3.72
N HIS A 153 7.65 14.62 -2.72
CA HIS A 153 7.77 16.08 -2.84
C HIS A 153 9.24 16.54 -2.91
N THR A 154 10.18 15.81 -2.30
CA THR A 154 11.61 16.15 -2.34
C THR A 154 12.30 15.64 -3.61
N ALA A 155 11.78 14.59 -4.24
CA ALA A 155 12.30 14.06 -5.51
C ALA A 155 11.91 14.89 -6.74
N GLY A 156 11.02 15.88 -6.60
CA GLY A 156 10.45 16.68 -7.70
C GLY A 156 11.00 18.10 -7.87
N ARG A 157 12.00 18.56 -7.09
CA ARG A 157 12.65 19.85 -7.36
C ARG A 157 13.85 19.63 -8.29
N PRO A 158 13.80 20.03 -9.58
CA PRO A 158 15.03 20.14 -10.36
C PRO A 158 15.95 21.13 -9.64
N ARG A 159 17.21 20.73 -9.43
CA ARG A 159 18.26 21.67 -9.01
C ARG A 159 18.40 22.66 -10.16
N THR A 160 17.90 23.88 -9.99
CA THR A 160 18.26 24.98 -10.89
C THR A 160 19.75 25.22 -10.68
N ALA A 161 20.56 24.75 -11.63
CA ALA A 161 21.90 25.26 -11.79
C ALA A 161 21.75 26.75 -12.13
N SER A 162 22.19 27.62 -11.23
CA SER A 162 22.39 29.02 -11.56
C SER A 162 23.72 29.08 -12.31
N LEU A 163 23.68 29.61 -13.54
CA LEU A 163 24.87 30.03 -14.29
C LEU A 163 25.50 31.25 -13.61
#